data_AF-A0ABD3AD73-F1
#
_entry.id   AF-A0ABD3AD73-F1
#
_cell.length_a   1.000
_cell.length_b   1.000
_cell.length_c   1.000
_cell.angle_alpha   90.00
_cell.angle_beta   90.00
_cell.angle_gamma   90.00
#
_symmetry.space_group_name_H-M   'P 1'
#
loop_
_entity.id
_entity.type
_entity.pdbx_description
1 polymer ?
#
loop_
_entity_poly.entity_id
_entity_poly.type
_entity_poly.pdbx_seq_one_letter_code
_entity_poly.pdbx_strand_id
1 'polypeptide(L)'
;MSLIFGLLIFVPVNAGDHWYSMVAHVEKEQVYVLDTIHHETSYYNPIKELVGWLVNQLINKTCNWTFYLVRDIHKQKDSNSCGPLALKLMQCWAMGYQPSFSNLVDYRIARNFIALEIAMDRPINSLMYDREIHMHQELGYGPPKKLLVLDLNGVLLRTHWEIRDPCNDFARYLG
;
A
#
# COMPACT_ATOMS: atom_id res chain seq x y z
N MET A 1 -4.98 -12.03 -27.01
CA MET A 1 -4.09 -10.86 -26.93
C MET A 1 -3.27 -11.01 -25.67
N SER A 2 -1.95 -11.15 -25.78
CA SER A 2 -1.07 -11.15 -24.60
C SER A 2 -0.84 -9.70 -24.19
N LEU A 3 -1.31 -9.32 -23.00
CA LEU A 3 -0.95 -8.05 -22.38
C LEU A 3 0.50 -8.20 -21.91
N ILE A 4 1.45 -7.75 -22.72
CA ILE A 4 2.84 -7.57 -22.26
C ILE A 4 2.79 -6.40 -21.29
N PHE A 5 2.60 -6.70 -20.01
CA PHE A 5 2.85 -5.73 -18.96
C PHE A 5 4.37 -5.51 -18.92
N GLY A 6 4.80 -4.30 -19.26
CA GLY A 6 6.19 -3.92 -19.12
C GLY A 6 6.66 -4.04 -17.66
N LEU A 7 7.97 -4.13 -17.45
CA LEU A 7 8.60 -4.18 -16.15
C LEU A 7 8.24 -2.93 -15.34
N LEU A 8 7.52 -3.17 -14.24
CA LEU A 8 7.19 -2.18 -13.23
C LEU A 8 8.10 -2.39 -12.01
N ILE A 9 8.71 -1.31 -11.54
CA ILE A 9 9.50 -1.28 -10.31
C ILE A 9 8.81 -0.35 -9.32
N PHE A 10 8.47 -0.89 -8.16
CA PHE A 10 7.79 -0.18 -7.09
C PHE A 10 8.82 0.34 -6.09
N VAL A 11 8.79 1.64 -5.80
CA VAL A 11 9.72 2.31 -4.90
C VAL A 11 8.91 2.98 -3.79
N PRO A 12 8.77 2.33 -2.61
CA PRO A 12 8.17 2.99 -1.45
C PRO A 12 9.09 4.11 -0.98
N VAL A 13 8.53 5.27 -0.72
CA VAL A 13 9.27 6.46 -0.28
C VAL A 13 8.77 6.90 1.09
N ASN A 14 9.71 7.10 2.00
CA ASN A 14 9.49 7.77 3.27
C ASN A 14 10.13 9.16 3.23
N ALA A 15 9.31 10.21 3.33
CA ALA A 15 9.75 11.59 3.38
C ALA A 15 9.31 12.24 4.69
N GLY A 16 10.01 11.91 5.77
CA GLY A 16 9.74 12.41 7.12
C GLY A 16 8.69 11.57 7.84
N ASP A 17 7.50 12.13 8.02
CA ASP A 17 6.32 11.48 8.60
C ASP A 17 5.33 11.00 7.54
N HIS A 18 5.65 11.20 6.25
CA HIS A 18 4.77 10.87 5.15
C HIS A 18 5.32 9.72 4.29
N TRP A 19 4.48 8.73 4.05
CA TRP A 19 4.75 7.62 3.15
C TRP A 19 3.96 7.77 1.86
N TYR A 20 4.64 7.59 0.73
CA TYR A 20 4.02 7.51 -0.58
C TYR A 20 4.79 6.50 -1.43
N SER A 21 4.35 6.28 -2.67
CA SER A 21 5.05 5.35 -3.57
C SER A 21 5.35 5.99 -4.92
N MET A 22 6.46 5.55 -5.52
CA MET A 22 6.75 5.81 -6.92
C MET A 22 6.74 4.49 -7.70
N VAL A 23 6.27 4.53 -8.94
CA VAL A 23 6.24 3.38 -9.85
C VAL A 23 7.03 3.73 -11.10
N ALA A 24 8.14 3.05 -11.33
CA ALA A 24 8.91 3.18 -12.55
C ALA A 24 8.44 2.14 -13.57
N HIS A 25 8.01 2.60 -14.74
CA HIS A 25 7.68 1.77 -15.89
C HIS A 25 8.83 1.84 -16.88
N VAL A 26 9.63 0.76 -16.92
CA VAL A 26 10.96 0.77 -17.54
C VAL A 26 10.92 0.98 -19.05
N GLU A 27 10.00 0.30 -19.73
CA GLU A 27 9.86 0.37 -21.19
C GLU A 27 9.36 1.72 -21.67
N LYS A 28 8.54 2.39 -20.84
CA LYS A 28 8.05 3.73 -21.14
C LYS A 28 9.04 4.81 -20.71
N GLU A 29 10.03 4.47 -19.89
CA GLU A 29 10.93 5.42 -19.21
C GLU A 29 10.14 6.47 -18.41
N GLN A 30 9.10 6.02 -17.70
CA GLN A 30 8.21 6.88 -16.92
C GLN A 30 8.27 6.52 -15.44
N VAL A 31 8.21 7.53 -14.58
CA VAL A 31 8.03 7.37 -13.13
C VAL A 31 6.75 8.07 -12.71
N TYR A 32 5.85 7.31 -12.11
CA TYR A 32 4.58 7.79 -11.58
C TYR A 32 4.70 7.98 -10.07
N VAL A 33 4.31 9.15 -9.58
CA VAL A 33 4.22 9.44 -8.15
C VAL A 33 2.78 9.17 -7.70
N LEU A 34 2.63 8.24 -6.76
CA LEU A 34 1.37 7.87 -6.13
C LEU A 34 1.40 8.39 -4.69
N ASP A 35 0.85 9.58 -4.51
CA ASP A 35 0.74 10.27 -3.24
C ASP A 35 -0.74 10.51 -2.92
N THR A 36 -1.16 10.30 -1.68
CA THR A 36 -2.51 10.56 -1.19
C THR A 36 -2.66 11.93 -0.53
N ILE A 37 -1.58 12.70 -0.32
CA ILE A 37 -1.68 14.09 0.16
C ILE A 37 -1.80 15.08 -1.01
N HIS A 38 -1.18 14.76 -2.14
CA HIS A 38 -1.04 15.62 -3.32
C HIS A 38 -0.21 16.87 -2.99
N HIS A 39 1.01 16.67 -2.50
CA HIS A 39 1.96 17.79 -2.40
C HIS A 39 2.22 18.44 -3.76
N GLU A 40 2.71 19.68 -3.74
CA GLU A 40 3.15 20.39 -4.94
C GLU A 40 4.27 19.62 -5.65
N THR A 41 4.37 19.77 -6.98
CA THR A 41 5.35 19.03 -7.80
C THR A 41 6.80 19.22 -7.32
N SER A 42 7.11 20.40 -6.78
CA SER A 42 8.43 20.79 -6.24
C SER A 42 8.87 19.90 -5.06
N TYR A 43 7.94 19.41 -4.24
CA TYR A 43 8.21 18.53 -3.10
C TYR A 43 8.95 17.25 -3.52
N TYR A 44 8.66 16.75 -4.72
CA TYR A 44 9.21 15.48 -5.19
C TYR A 44 10.53 15.61 -5.94
N ASN A 45 10.98 16.81 -6.30
CA ASN A 45 12.12 17.01 -7.21
C ASN A 45 13.40 16.26 -6.74
N PRO A 46 13.84 16.37 -5.47
CA PRO A 46 15.05 15.68 -5.02
C PRO A 46 14.93 14.15 -5.07
N ILE A 47 13.72 13.64 -4.86
CA ILE A 47 13.46 12.21 -4.73
C ILE A 47 13.28 11.57 -6.11
N LYS A 48 12.69 12.29 -7.07
CA LYS A 48 12.48 11.85 -8.45
C LYS A 48 13.80 11.47 -9.12
N GLU A 49 14.80 12.35 -9.05
CA GLU A 49 16.12 12.10 -9.66
C GLU A 49 16.81 10.89 -9.02
N LEU A 50 16.75 10.78 -7.69
CA LEU A 50 17.30 9.64 -6.95
C LEU A 50 16.63 8.32 -7.36
N VAL A 51 15.30 8.29 -7.47
CA VAL A 51 14.54 7.11 -7.90
C VAL A 51 14.93 6.72 -9.33
N GLY A 52 15.01 7.67 -10.26
CA GLY A 52 15.42 7.39 -11.64
C GLY A 52 16.84 6.80 -11.70
N TRP A 53 17.77 7.35 -10.92
CA TRP A 53 19.13 6.82 -10.83
C TRP A 53 19.17 5.40 -10.24
N LEU A 54 18.46 5.15 -9.13
CA LEU A 54 18.37 3.83 -8.50
C LEU A 54 17.81 2.77 -9.46
N VAL A 55 16.76 3.12 -10.20
CA VAL A 55 16.16 2.23 -11.20
C VAL A 55 17.17 1.93 -12.31
N ASN A 56 17.88 2.94 -12.83
CA ASN A 56 18.93 2.75 -13.84
C ASN A 56 20.02 1.76 -13.37
N GLN A 57 20.45 1.85 -12.11
CA GLN A 57 21.40 0.89 -11.53
C GLN A 57 20.81 -0.51 -11.48
N LEU A 58 19.55 -0.64 -11.03
CA LEU A 58 18.88 -1.94 -10.90
C LEU A 58 18.70 -2.66 -12.24
N ILE A 59 18.37 -1.94 -13.30
CA ILE A 59 18.14 -2.52 -14.64
C ILE A 59 19.40 -2.52 -15.52
N ASN A 60 20.53 -1.99 -15.03
CA ASN A 60 21.77 -1.81 -15.78
C ASN A 60 21.56 -1.11 -17.14
N LYS A 61 20.75 -0.04 -17.15
CA LYS A 61 20.40 0.76 -18.34
C LYS A 61 20.31 2.23 -17.95
N THR A 62 20.75 3.12 -18.83
CA THR A 62 20.50 4.56 -18.71
C THR A 62 19.19 4.92 -19.40
N CYS A 63 18.17 5.27 -18.61
CA CYS A 63 16.90 5.82 -19.09
C CYS A 63 16.80 7.32 -18.82
N ASN A 64 16.07 8.04 -19.69
CA ASN A 64 15.72 9.44 -19.49
C ASN A 64 14.31 9.53 -18.91
N TRP A 65 14.22 9.48 -17.58
CA TRP A 65 12.95 9.36 -16.88
C TRP A 65 12.06 10.60 -17.04
N THR A 66 10.81 10.37 -17.46
CA THR A 66 9.73 11.37 -17.40
C THR A 66 8.87 11.15 -16.17
N PHE A 67 8.62 12.20 -15.38
CA PHE A 67 7.91 12.10 -14.11
C PHE A 67 6.46 12.60 -14.20
N TYR A 68 5.53 11.81 -13.67
CA TYR A 68 4.10 12.13 -13.62
C TYR A 68 3.58 12.06 -12.19
N LEU A 69 2.86 13.08 -11.75
CA LEU A 69 2.04 12.99 -10.53
C LEU A 69 0.66 12.47 -10.91
N VAL A 70 0.24 11.36 -10.31
CA VAL A 70 -1.08 10.78 -10.56
C VAL A 70 -2.12 11.54 -9.75
N ARG A 71 -2.95 12.33 -10.44
CA ARG A 71 -3.86 13.29 -9.80
C ARG A 71 -5.20 12.71 -9.36
N ASP A 72 -5.63 11.60 -9.96
CA ASP A 72 -6.95 11.00 -9.71
C ASP A 72 -6.96 10.01 -8.54
N ILE A 73 -6.03 10.18 -7.60
CA ILE A 73 -5.93 9.40 -6.36
C ILE A 73 -6.83 10.07 -5.30
N HIS A 74 -7.55 9.26 -4.51
CA HIS A 74 -8.32 9.79 -3.39
C HIS A 74 -7.39 10.32 -2.31
N LYS A 75 -7.65 11.55 -1.86
CA LYS A 75 -6.85 12.18 -0.82
C LYS A 75 -7.05 11.48 0.53
N GLN A 76 -5.96 11.23 1.25
CA GLN A 76 -6.06 10.77 2.63
C GLN A 76 -6.69 11.84 3.52
N LYS A 77 -7.41 11.42 4.56
CA LYS A 77 -8.13 12.30 5.48
C LYS A 77 -7.56 12.30 6.90
N ASP A 78 -6.54 11.49 7.16
CA ASP A 78 -5.85 11.37 8.44
C ASP A 78 -4.32 11.42 8.25
N SER A 79 -3.57 11.40 9.36
CA SER A 79 -2.11 11.45 9.38
C SER A 79 -1.43 10.08 9.47
N ASN A 80 -2.18 8.97 9.51
CA ASN A 80 -1.62 7.65 9.80
C ASN A 80 -1.97 6.56 8.77
N SER A 81 -2.72 6.91 7.72
CA SER A 81 -3.08 6.02 6.62
C SER A 81 -2.13 6.08 5.42
N CYS A 82 -1.17 7.00 5.38
CA CYS A 82 -0.24 7.20 4.26
C CYS A 82 0.50 5.91 3.86
N GLY A 83 1.05 5.17 4.84
CA GLY A 83 1.74 3.90 4.60
C GLY A 83 0.82 2.81 4.04
N PRO A 84 -0.27 2.45 4.73
CA PRO A 84 -1.26 1.51 4.22
C PRO A 84 -1.80 1.87 2.83
N LEU A 85 -2.11 3.14 2.58
CA LEU A 85 -2.62 3.59 1.29
C LEU A 85 -1.56 3.48 0.19
N ALA A 86 -0.30 3.83 0.48
CA ALA A 86 0.81 3.64 -0.47
C ALA A 86 0.96 2.17 -0.89
N LEU A 87 0.84 1.22 0.05
CA LEU A 87 0.87 -0.22 -0.26
C LEU A 87 -0.30 -0.64 -1.15
N LYS A 88 -1.53 -0.23 -0.84
CA LYS A 88 -2.71 -0.56 -1.67
C LYS A 88 -2.62 0.08 -3.05
N LEU A 89 -2.09 1.30 -3.17
CA LEU A 89 -1.82 1.96 -4.44
C LEU A 89 -0.90 1.13 -5.34
N MET A 90 0.23 0.66 -4.78
CA MET A 90 1.17 -0.20 -5.51
C MET A 90 0.53 -1.52 -5.92
N GLN A 91 -0.23 -2.16 -5.04
CA GLN A 91 -0.97 -3.40 -5.36
C GLN A 91 -1.99 -3.20 -6.48
N CYS A 92 -2.79 -2.13 -6.43
CA CYS A 92 -3.75 -1.81 -7.49
C CYS A 92 -3.06 -1.66 -8.85
N TRP A 93 -1.94 -0.94 -8.88
CA TRP A 93 -1.17 -0.73 -10.11
C TRP A 93 -0.52 -2.03 -10.62
N ALA A 94 0.02 -2.86 -9.71
CA ALA A 94 0.59 -4.17 -10.05
C ALA A 94 -0.45 -5.11 -10.66
N MET A 95 -1.72 -4.98 -10.27
CA MET A 95 -2.85 -5.72 -10.84
C MET A 95 -3.38 -5.13 -12.17
N GLY A 96 -2.75 -4.07 -12.69
CA GLY A 96 -3.14 -3.43 -13.94
C GLY A 96 -4.32 -2.45 -13.81
N TYR A 97 -4.73 -2.11 -12.58
CA TYR A 97 -5.75 -1.09 -12.35
C TYR A 97 -5.11 0.29 -12.22
N GLN A 98 -5.71 1.29 -12.88
CA GLN A 98 -5.43 2.67 -12.53
C GLN A 98 -5.89 2.89 -11.09
N PRO A 99 -5.06 3.50 -10.21
CA PRO A 99 -5.48 3.83 -8.86
C PRO A 99 -6.47 4.99 -8.87
N SER A 100 -7.70 4.72 -9.30
CA SER A 100 -8.85 5.58 -9.09
C SER A 100 -9.62 4.99 -7.91
N PHE A 101 -9.48 5.61 -6.76
CA PHE A 101 -10.06 5.13 -5.51
C PHE A 101 -11.52 5.52 -5.33
N SER A 102 -12.33 5.48 -6.40
CA SER A 102 -13.78 5.70 -6.29
C SER A 102 -14.47 4.62 -5.45
N ASN A 103 -13.85 3.45 -5.26
CA ASN A 103 -14.39 2.31 -4.52
C ASN A 103 -13.74 2.04 -3.15
N LEU A 104 -12.77 2.85 -2.69
CA LEU A 104 -12.27 2.74 -1.30
C LEU A 104 -13.17 3.57 -0.38
N VAL A 105 -14.25 2.94 0.09
CA VAL A 105 -15.19 3.56 1.03
C VAL A 105 -14.57 3.85 2.40
N ASP A 106 -13.39 3.32 2.76
CA ASP A 106 -12.73 3.73 4.00
C ASP A 106 -11.23 3.43 4.02
N TYR A 107 -10.41 4.47 4.16
CA TYR A 107 -8.96 4.37 4.42
C TYR A 107 -8.66 3.57 5.70
N ARG A 108 -9.61 3.53 6.66
CA ARG A 108 -9.53 2.66 7.85
C ARG A 108 -9.48 1.18 7.49
N ILE A 109 -10.10 0.79 6.38
CA ILE A 109 -10.12 -0.61 5.94
C ILE A 109 -8.78 -0.99 5.30
N ALA A 110 -8.05 -0.07 4.64
CA ALA A 110 -6.75 -0.37 4.00
C ALA A 110 -5.74 -1.01 4.97
N ARG A 111 -5.67 -0.51 6.21
CA ARG A 111 -4.82 -1.11 7.26
C ARG A 111 -5.26 -2.52 7.62
N ASN A 112 -6.56 -2.75 7.77
CA ASN A 112 -7.11 -4.06 8.11
C ASN A 112 -6.92 -5.06 6.96
N PHE A 113 -7.06 -4.61 5.70
CA PHE A 113 -6.74 -5.40 4.52
C PHE A 113 -5.30 -5.88 4.55
N ILE A 114 -4.35 -4.98 4.74
CA ILE A 114 -2.93 -5.34 4.73
C ILE A 114 -2.61 -6.31 5.86
N ALA A 115 -3.15 -6.07 7.06
CA ALA A 115 -2.98 -6.99 8.18
C ALA A 115 -3.55 -8.39 7.87
N LEU A 116 -4.72 -8.46 7.22
CA LEU A 116 -5.35 -9.71 6.81
C LEU A 116 -4.58 -10.40 5.67
N GLU A 117 -4.13 -9.65 4.67
CA GLU A 117 -3.30 -10.15 3.56
C GLU A 117 -2.00 -10.77 4.07
N ILE A 118 -1.34 -10.12 5.04
CA ILE A 118 -0.16 -10.65 5.73
C ILE A 118 -0.51 -11.93 6.49
N ALA A 119 -1.63 -11.93 7.24
CA ALA A 119 -2.05 -13.09 8.01
C ALA A 119 -2.39 -14.30 7.12
N MET A 120 -2.91 -14.06 5.93
CA MET A 120 -3.31 -15.09 4.97
C MET A 120 -2.22 -15.45 3.96
N ASP A 121 -1.08 -14.75 4.00
CA ASP A 121 0.01 -14.86 3.03
C ASP A 121 -0.47 -14.75 1.57
N ARG A 122 -1.47 -13.89 1.32
CA ARG A 122 -2.00 -13.65 -0.03
C ARG A 122 -2.69 -12.28 -0.17
N PRO A 123 -2.66 -11.65 -1.36
CA PRO A 123 -3.44 -10.44 -1.63
C PRO A 123 -4.95 -10.70 -1.56
N ILE A 124 -5.70 -9.71 -1.10
CA ILE A 124 -7.17 -9.74 -1.06
C ILE A 124 -7.65 -8.61 -1.96
N ASN A 125 -8.37 -8.96 -3.01
CA ASN A 125 -8.99 -7.93 -3.83
C ASN A 125 -10.15 -7.27 -3.05
N SER A 126 -10.46 -6.02 -3.36
CA SER A 126 -11.51 -5.27 -2.67
C SER A 126 -12.91 -5.90 -2.79
N LEU A 127 -13.19 -6.64 -3.86
CA LEU A 127 -14.45 -7.37 -4.09
C LEU A 127 -14.59 -8.62 -3.22
N MET A 128 -13.47 -9.17 -2.73
CA MET A 128 -13.43 -10.35 -1.87
C MET A 128 -13.54 -9.98 -0.40
N TYR A 129 -13.37 -8.71 -0.02
CA TYR A 129 -13.37 -8.28 1.37
C TYR A 129 -14.64 -8.63 2.12
N ASP A 130 -15.79 -8.17 1.62
CA ASP A 130 -17.06 -8.38 2.31
C ASP A 130 -17.33 -9.88 2.46
N ARG A 131 -16.94 -10.67 1.46
CA ARG A 131 -17.06 -12.14 1.49
C ARG A 131 -16.09 -12.79 2.48
N GLU A 132 -14.83 -12.39 2.51
CA GLU A 132 -13.80 -12.96 3.37
C GLU A 132 -13.99 -12.53 4.83
N ILE A 133 -14.35 -11.27 5.08
CA ILE A 133 -14.75 -10.77 6.41
C ILE A 133 -15.96 -11.53 6.93
N HIS A 134 -17.00 -11.67 6.11
CA HIS A 134 -18.20 -12.41 6.50
C HIS A 134 -17.87 -13.87 6.76
N MET A 135 -17.10 -14.51 5.87
CA MET A 135 -16.64 -15.89 6.06
C MET A 135 -15.77 -16.05 7.32
N HIS A 136 -14.87 -15.11 7.63
CA HIS A 136 -14.04 -15.16 8.83
C HIS A 136 -14.85 -14.89 10.12
N GLN A 137 -15.85 -14.01 10.06
CA GLN A 137 -16.81 -13.77 11.15
C GLN A 137 -17.69 -15.01 11.39
N GLU A 138 -18.17 -15.65 10.33
CA GLU A 138 -19.00 -16.87 10.39
C GLU A 138 -18.20 -18.09 10.85
N LEU A 139 -16.94 -18.21 10.44
CA LEU A 139 -16.05 -19.31 10.82
C LEU A 139 -15.39 -19.12 12.19
N GLY A 140 -15.68 -18.01 12.91
CA GLY A 140 -15.09 -17.71 14.21
C GLY A 140 -13.56 -17.49 14.18
N TYR A 141 -13.00 -17.20 13.00
CA TYR A 141 -11.60 -16.81 12.87
C TYR A 141 -11.45 -15.37 13.39
N GLY A 142 -11.10 -15.24 14.66
CA GLY A 142 -10.58 -13.98 15.19
C GLY A 142 -9.26 -13.61 14.49
N PRO A 143 -8.86 -12.32 14.51
CA PRO A 143 -7.55 -11.92 14.04
C PRO A 143 -6.47 -12.79 14.70
N PRO A 144 -5.35 -13.07 14.02
CA PRO A 144 -4.30 -13.93 14.58
C PRO A 144 -3.88 -13.36 15.93
N LYS A 145 -4.02 -14.18 16.99
CA LYS A 145 -3.64 -13.84 18.39
C LYS A 145 -2.18 -13.40 18.53
N LYS A 146 -1.37 -13.66 17.49
CA LYS A 146 0.03 -13.35 17.38
C LYS A 146 0.37 -12.94 15.94
N LEU A 147 0.72 -11.67 15.74
CA LEU A 147 1.31 -11.14 14.50
C LEU A 147 2.85 -11.23 14.61
N LEU A 148 3.47 -11.88 13.64
CA LEU A 148 4.94 -11.95 13.54
C LEU A 148 5.39 -10.97 12.45
N VAL A 149 6.23 -10.02 12.82
CA VAL A 149 6.84 -9.05 11.89
C VAL A 149 8.27 -9.50 11.63
N LEU A 150 8.56 -9.82 10.37
CA LEU A 150 9.88 -10.27 9.91
C LEU A 150 10.55 -9.13 9.12
N ASP A 151 11.88 -9.09 9.11
CA ASP A 151 12.64 -8.25 8.18
C ASP A 151 12.70 -8.88 6.78
N LEU A 152 13.35 -8.19 5.83
CA LEU A 152 13.51 -8.67 4.46
C LEU A 152 14.38 -9.93 4.33
N ASN A 153 15.09 -10.34 5.40
CA ASN A 153 15.89 -11.55 5.47
C ASN A 153 15.16 -12.68 6.25
N GLY A 154 13.91 -12.49 6.65
CA GLY A 154 13.15 -13.45 7.44
C GLY A 154 13.49 -13.47 8.94
N VAL A 155 14.17 -12.44 9.45
CA VAL A 155 14.50 -12.29 10.87
C VAL A 155 13.30 -11.71 11.61
N LEU A 156 12.87 -12.35 12.70
CA LEU A 156 11.75 -11.86 13.53
C LEU A 156 12.12 -10.56 14.24
N LEU A 157 11.54 -9.45 13.78
CA LEU A 157 11.73 -8.11 14.34
C LEU A 157 10.82 -7.84 15.52
N ARG A 158 9.56 -8.26 15.44
CA ARG A 158 8.57 -7.97 16.49
C ARG A 158 7.49 -9.03 16.53
N THR A 159 7.10 -9.39 17.75
CA THR A 159 5.88 -10.15 18.00
C THR A 159 4.83 -9.20 18.56
N HIS A 160 3.66 -9.12 17.92
CA HIS A 160 2.48 -8.46 18.49
C HIS A 160 1.49 -9.51 18.95
N TRP A 161 1.18 -9.48 20.23
CA TRP A 161 0.10 -10.27 20.81
C TRP A 161 -1.14 -9.41 20.86
N GLU A 162 -2.29 -10.01 20.61
CA GLU A 162 -3.56 -9.35 20.85
C GLU A 162 -3.64 -8.95 22.34
N ILE A 163 -3.75 -7.64 22.61
CA ILE A 163 -4.30 -7.18 23.89
C ILE A 163 -5.77 -7.57 23.83
N ARG A 164 -6.15 -8.65 24.53
CA ARG A 164 -7.55 -8.97 24.77
C ARG A 164 -8.18 -7.79 25.51
N ASP A 165 -9.22 -7.19 24.93
CA ASP A 165 -10.59 -7.42 25.41
C ASP A 165 -11.65 -6.68 24.53
N PRO A 166 -12.27 -7.35 23.53
CA PRO A 166 -13.36 -6.76 22.76
C PRO A 166 -14.68 -6.62 23.55
N CYS A 167 -14.76 -7.08 24.80
CA CYS A 167 -15.97 -6.98 25.61
C CYS A 167 -16.08 -5.71 26.47
N ASN A 168 -15.02 -4.90 26.61
CA ASN A 168 -15.03 -3.76 27.55
C ASN A 168 -15.47 -2.41 26.96
N ASP A 169 -15.50 -2.24 25.63
CA ASP A 169 -15.90 -0.96 25.02
C ASP A 169 -17.40 -0.89 24.66
N PHE A 170 -18.10 -2.02 24.57
CA PHE A 170 -19.56 -2.02 24.36
C PHE A 170 -20.32 -1.66 25.65
N ALA A 171 -19.76 -1.95 26.83
CA ALA A 171 -20.34 -1.61 28.12
C ALA A 171 -20.23 -0.11 28.47
N ARG A 172 -19.39 0.66 27.77
CA ARG A 172 -19.25 2.13 27.95
C ARG A 172 -20.21 2.96 27.11
N TYR A 173 -20.95 2.34 26.19
CA TYR A 173 -21.94 3.02 25.35
C TYR A 173 -23.39 2.78 25.79
N LEU A 174 -23.61 1.95 26.82
CA LEU A 174 -24.94 1.63 27.36
C LEU A 174 -25.06 1.89 28.87
N GLY A 175 -24.17 2.72 29.43
CA GLY A 175 -24.25 3.25 30.79
C GLY A 175 -24.11 4.76 30.79
#